data_AF-A0A7W1MA30-F1
#
_entry.id   AF-A0A7W1MA30-F1
#
_cell.length_a   1.000
_cell.length_b   1.000
_cell.length_c   1.000
_cell.angle_alpha   90.00
_cell.angle_beta   90.00
_cell.angle_gamma   90.00
#
_symmetry.space_group_name_H-M   'P 1'
#
loop_
_entity.id
_entity.type
_entity.pdbx_description
1 polymer ?
#
loop_
_entity_poly.entity_id
_entity_poly.type
_entity_poly.pdbx_seq_one_letter_code
_entity_poly.pdbx_strand_id
1 'polypeptide(L)'
;MQNDEFFFPQAIYLAHLKIIDGIPFTPREIDVIACLVHVRGTGKIASLLNISKDTVFTYIKRVKEKLKCNSRDSIVDFIEKSRHHSIIRKYYLTLTSYAAFEKSLKACSKQTKNPLLSLIVYCNDQQCRQVFEYHLNAHLKLAGIEVEVRTQAVDCNSKDIKNEKKTIVVVLEKEKHETIAKERTKFSCIDLREQRNYYFVVFEILKKLCPEANFEQIILEFKKIFETMEESCKILPAQSILHESTLEKIQIHHEKANGKMTIGLFTQIFFGLRKEDFYIVAVLFIGLAGIGILTLQKTKENNQNQLQQVLQQPSIQQSAIRSDLVIPEESALLSRS
;
A
#
# COMPACT_ATOMS: atom_id res chain seq x y z
N MET A 1 16.12 16.89 2.61
CA MET A 1 16.08 15.47 2.27
C MET A 1 16.50 15.33 0.81
N GLN A 2 17.75 14.97 0.54
CA GLN A 2 18.23 14.78 -0.85
C GLN A 2 18.07 13.29 -1.19
N ASN A 3 17.11 12.97 -2.05
CA ASN A 3 16.89 11.64 -2.68
C ASN A 3 16.53 10.45 -1.79
N ASP A 4 16.30 10.65 -0.49
CA ASP A 4 15.58 9.66 0.31
C ASP A 4 14.10 9.74 -0.08
N GLU A 5 13.75 9.10 -1.20
CA GLU A 5 12.36 8.80 -1.54
C GLU A 5 11.72 8.23 -0.29
N PHE A 6 10.56 8.77 0.10
CA PHE A 6 9.78 8.16 1.15
C PHE A 6 9.58 6.69 0.79
N PHE A 7 10.29 5.79 1.48
CA PHE A 7 10.27 4.36 1.19
C PHE A 7 8.95 3.78 1.68
N PHE A 8 7.87 4.13 1.00
CA PHE A 8 6.61 3.44 1.11
C PHE A 8 6.69 2.20 0.22
N PRO A 9 6.14 1.06 0.66
CA PRO A 9 6.09 -0.14 -0.17
C PRO A 9 5.53 0.16 -1.57
N GLN A 10 4.50 1.01 -1.64
CA GLN A 10 3.88 1.41 -2.90
C GLN A 10 4.85 2.00 -3.94
N ALA A 11 5.84 2.78 -3.51
CA ALA A 11 6.82 3.38 -4.43
C ALA A 11 7.69 2.28 -5.08
N ILE A 12 8.23 1.37 -4.26
CA ILE A 12 9.03 0.22 -4.73
C ILE A 12 8.20 -0.67 -5.66
N TYR A 13 6.93 -0.90 -5.32
CA TYR A 13 6.03 -1.69 -6.16
C TYR A 13 5.84 -1.08 -7.55
N LEU A 14 5.51 0.22 -7.60
CA LEU A 14 5.24 0.91 -8.86
C LEU A 14 6.48 0.99 -9.74
N ALA A 15 7.65 1.20 -9.14
CA ALA A 15 8.90 1.32 -9.86
C ALA A 15 9.41 -0.03 -10.41
N HIS A 16 9.27 -1.12 -9.65
CA HIS A 16 10.04 -2.33 -9.95
C HIS A 16 9.27 -3.65 -9.91
N LEU A 17 8.12 -3.74 -9.22
CA LEU A 17 7.48 -5.04 -8.92
C LEU A 17 6.12 -5.23 -9.59
N LYS A 18 5.64 -4.22 -10.33
CA LYS A 18 4.38 -4.32 -11.08
C LYS A 18 4.41 -5.45 -12.12
N ILE A 19 5.57 -5.66 -12.76
CA ILE A 19 5.78 -6.71 -13.77
C ILE A 19 7.08 -7.43 -13.42
N ILE A 20 7.02 -8.74 -13.22
CA ILE A 20 8.19 -9.59 -12.96
C ILE A 20 8.27 -10.63 -14.06
N ASP A 21 9.37 -10.64 -14.82
CA ASP A 21 9.61 -11.55 -15.96
C ASP A 21 8.43 -11.60 -16.95
N GLY A 22 7.85 -10.44 -17.24
CA GLY A 22 6.71 -10.27 -18.16
C GLY A 22 5.34 -10.58 -17.56
N ILE A 23 5.25 -10.97 -16.29
CA ILE A 23 4.00 -11.32 -15.61
C ILE A 23 3.53 -10.14 -14.74
N PRO A 24 2.30 -9.61 -14.94
CA PRO A 24 1.79 -8.51 -14.14
C PRO A 24 1.25 -9.01 -12.78
N PHE A 25 1.69 -8.37 -11.71
CA PHE A 25 1.21 -8.61 -10.34
C PHE A 25 0.51 -7.37 -9.78
N THR A 26 -0.48 -7.59 -8.93
CA THR A 26 -1.13 -6.54 -8.14
C THR A 26 -0.31 -6.24 -6.88
N PRO A 27 -0.51 -5.07 -6.22
CA PRO A 27 0.23 -4.75 -5.00
C PRO A 27 0.07 -5.82 -3.91
N ARG A 28 -1.15 -6.35 -3.75
CA ARG A 28 -1.45 -7.39 -2.75
C ARG A 28 -0.84 -8.75 -3.08
N GLU A 29 -0.71 -9.09 -4.36
CA GLU A 29 0.01 -10.30 -4.75
C GLU A 29 1.51 -10.16 -4.44
N ILE A 30 2.11 -8.99 -4.70
CA ILE A 30 3.50 -8.69 -4.35
C ILE A 30 3.73 -8.71 -2.84
N ASP A 31 2.83 -8.12 -2.05
CA ASP A 31 2.86 -8.21 -0.57
C ASP A 31 2.97 -9.68 -0.12
N VAL A 32 2.12 -10.54 -0.67
CA VAL A 32 2.09 -11.97 -0.33
C VAL A 32 3.35 -12.68 -0.83
N ILE A 33 3.80 -12.43 -2.06
CA ILE A 33 5.03 -13.01 -2.61
C ILE A 33 6.23 -12.64 -1.73
N ALA A 34 6.40 -11.37 -1.39
CA ALA A 34 7.48 -10.88 -0.54
C ALA A 34 7.48 -11.57 0.83
N CYS A 35 6.30 -11.75 1.42
CA CYS A 35 6.14 -12.49 2.66
C CYS A 35 6.40 -13.99 2.51
N LEU A 36 6.03 -14.62 1.39
CA LEU A 36 6.27 -16.07 1.17
C LEU A 36 7.75 -16.39 1.10
N VAL A 37 8.54 -15.52 0.47
CA VAL A 37 9.99 -15.65 0.32
C VAL A 37 10.69 -15.52 1.67
N HIS A 38 10.22 -14.64 2.57
CA HIS A 38 10.93 -14.34 3.82
C HIS A 38 10.32 -14.97 5.09
N VAL A 39 9.01 -15.25 5.09
CA VAL A 39 8.27 -15.70 6.28
C VAL A 39 7.59 -17.04 6.02
N ARG A 40 7.85 -18.01 6.90
CA ARG A 40 7.15 -19.29 6.89
C ARG A 40 5.81 -19.21 7.62
N GLY A 41 4.72 -19.29 6.85
CA GLY A 41 3.39 -19.68 7.33
C GLY A 41 2.31 -18.62 7.13
N THR A 42 1.14 -19.03 6.64
CA THR A 42 0.04 -18.11 6.25
C THR A 42 -0.50 -17.29 7.42
N GLY A 43 -0.44 -17.81 8.65
CA GLY A 43 -0.84 -17.07 9.85
C GLY A 43 0.03 -15.84 10.15
N LYS A 44 1.35 -15.96 9.99
CA LYS A 44 2.26 -14.82 10.19
C LYS A 44 2.08 -13.77 9.09
N ILE A 45 1.87 -14.22 7.85
CA ILE A 45 1.57 -13.35 6.70
C ILE A 45 0.27 -12.57 6.95
N ALA A 46 -0.79 -13.27 7.36
CA ALA A 46 -2.08 -12.67 7.69
C ALA A 46 -1.95 -11.58 8.77
N SER A 47 -1.21 -11.89 9.85
CA SER A 47 -0.94 -10.92 10.92
C SER A 47 -0.13 -9.71 10.46
N LEU A 48 0.88 -9.90 9.61
CA LEU A 48 1.74 -8.83 9.12
C LEU A 48 0.98 -7.88 8.18
N LEU A 49 0.19 -8.45 7.27
CA LEU A 49 -0.57 -7.70 6.27
C LEU A 49 -1.92 -7.20 6.79
N ASN A 50 -2.28 -7.52 8.03
CA ASN A 50 -3.57 -7.21 8.65
C ASN A 50 -4.77 -7.67 7.79
N ILE A 51 -4.73 -8.92 7.32
CA ILE A 51 -5.79 -9.58 6.53
C ILE A 51 -6.10 -10.98 7.08
N SER A 52 -7.19 -11.62 6.64
CA SER A 52 -7.52 -12.98 7.08
C SER A 52 -6.60 -14.03 6.43
N LYS A 53 -6.46 -15.19 7.08
CA LYS A 53 -5.71 -16.33 6.52
C LYS A 53 -6.30 -16.81 5.20
N ASP A 54 -7.62 -16.81 5.07
CA ASP A 54 -8.32 -17.23 3.84
C ASP A 54 -8.05 -16.26 2.68
N THR A 55 -7.97 -14.96 2.98
CA THR A 55 -7.54 -13.95 1.99
C THR A 55 -6.11 -14.20 1.54
N VAL A 56 -5.19 -14.55 2.46
CA VAL A 56 -3.82 -14.96 2.09
C VAL A 56 -3.85 -16.18 1.17
N PHE A 57 -4.61 -17.22 1.50
CA PHE A 57 -4.75 -18.41 0.64
C PHE A 57 -5.28 -18.06 -0.76
N THR A 58 -6.25 -17.16 -0.84
CA THR A 58 -6.81 -16.69 -2.10
C THR A 58 -5.74 -16.00 -2.96
N TYR A 59 -4.92 -15.12 -2.37
CA TYR A 59 -3.83 -14.48 -3.09
C TYR A 59 -2.73 -15.48 -3.51
N ILE A 60 -2.38 -16.44 -2.65
CA ILE A 60 -1.45 -17.52 -3.00
C ILE A 60 -1.97 -18.30 -4.22
N LYS A 61 -3.26 -18.66 -4.23
CA LYS A 61 -3.89 -19.37 -5.36
C LYS A 61 -3.80 -18.55 -6.65
N ARG A 62 -4.13 -17.25 -6.61
CA ARG A 62 -4.01 -16.35 -7.77
C ARG A 62 -2.58 -16.25 -8.30
N VAL A 63 -1.59 -16.14 -7.41
CA VAL A 63 -0.17 -16.12 -7.78
C VAL A 63 0.23 -17.44 -8.45
N LYS A 64 -0.19 -18.59 -7.91
CA LYS A 64 0.03 -19.91 -8.51
C LYS A 64 -0.55 -20.03 -9.91
N GLU A 65 -1.78 -19.55 -10.12
CA GLU A 65 -2.45 -19.54 -11.42
C GLU A 65 -1.68 -18.69 -12.44
N LYS A 66 -1.22 -17.49 -12.04
CA LYS A 66 -0.40 -16.62 -12.90
C LYS A 66 0.95 -17.23 -13.27
N LEU A 67 1.60 -17.91 -12.32
CA LEU A 67 2.89 -18.57 -12.52
C LEU A 67 2.76 -19.97 -13.13
N LYS A 68 1.54 -20.49 -13.30
CA LYS A 68 1.26 -21.87 -13.71
C LYS A 68 2.01 -22.91 -12.86
N CYS A 69 2.06 -22.70 -11.55
CA CYS A 69 2.78 -23.57 -10.61
C CYS A 69 1.84 -24.18 -9.56
N ASN A 70 2.25 -25.31 -8.97
CA ASN A 70 1.37 -26.09 -8.08
C ASN A 70 1.72 -25.96 -6.58
N SER A 71 2.97 -25.67 -6.25
CA SER A 71 3.42 -25.57 -4.86
C SER A 71 3.73 -24.12 -4.46
N ARG A 72 3.86 -23.91 -3.15
CA ARG A 72 4.37 -22.65 -2.60
C ARG A 72 5.85 -22.49 -2.95
N ASP A 73 6.62 -23.58 -2.85
CA ASP A 73 8.06 -23.55 -3.06
C ASP A 73 8.40 -23.18 -4.51
N SER A 74 7.56 -23.57 -5.48
CA SER A 74 7.70 -23.10 -6.86
C SER A 74 7.60 -21.58 -7.03
N ILE A 75 6.83 -20.88 -6.17
CA ILE A 75 6.77 -19.41 -6.17
C ILE A 75 8.10 -18.85 -5.64
N VAL A 76 8.64 -19.45 -4.58
CA VAL A 76 9.92 -19.04 -3.99
C VAL A 76 11.05 -19.25 -4.98
N ASP A 77 11.14 -20.44 -5.58
CA ASP A 77 12.12 -20.78 -6.61
C ASP A 77 12.04 -19.83 -7.82
N PHE A 78 10.82 -19.46 -8.24
CA PHE A 78 10.60 -18.50 -9.31
C PHE A 78 11.22 -17.14 -8.97
N ILE A 79 10.96 -16.61 -7.77
CA ILE A 79 11.52 -15.33 -7.34
C ILE A 79 13.03 -15.39 -7.13
N GLU A 80 13.55 -16.46 -6.53
CA GLU A 80 14.99 -16.64 -6.30
C GLU A 80 15.78 -16.72 -7.61
N LYS A 81 15.19 -17.29 -8.67
CA LYS A 81 15.78 -17.32 -10.02
C LYS A 81 15.60 -16.01 -10.79
N SER A 82 14.64 -15.17 -10.38
CA SER A 82 14.39 -13.88 -11.01
C SER A 82 15.46 -12.85 -10.65
N ARG A 83 15.61 -11.82 -11.49
CA ARG A 83 16.49 -10.67 -11.19
C ARG A 83 15.94 -9.78 -10.06
N HIS A 84 14.67 -9.94 -9.70
CA HIS A 84 13.96 -9.09 -8.75
C HIS A 84 14.07 -9.56 -7.29
N HIS A 85 14.82 -10.64 -7.01
CA HIS A 85 14.95 -11.20 -5.67
C HIS A 85 15.41 -10.15 -4.63
N SER A 86 16.44 -9.37 -4.96
CA SER A 86 16.98 -8.30 -4.10
C SER A 86 15.92 -7.23 -3.81
N ILE A 87 15.17 -6.81 -4.83
CA ILE A 87 14.12 -5.79 -4.71
C ILE A 87 12.95 -6.32 -3.87
N ILE A 88 12.53 -7.57 -4.07
CA ILE A 88 11.49 -8.20 -3.25
C ILE A 88 11.91 -8.30 -1.79
N ARG A 89 13.18 -8.59 -1.52
CA ARG A 89 13.72 -8.54 -0.16
C ARG A 89 13.69 -7.16 0.44
N LYS A 90 14.13 -6.13 -0.30
CA LYS A 90 14.02 -4.73 0.11
C LYS A 90 12.56 -4.35 0.40
N TYR A 91 11.65 -4.72 -0.50
CA TYR A 91 10.21 -4.51 -0.36
C TYR A 91 9.65 -5.15 0.91
N TYR A 92 10.02 -6.41 1.18
CA TYR A 92 9.61 -7.13 2.39
C TYR A 92 10.05 -6.39 3.66
N LEU A 93 11.28 -5.89 3.70
CA LEU A 93 11.82 -5.17 4.85
C LEU A 93 11.10 -3.83 5.04
N THR A 94 10.84 -3.09 3.97
CA THR A 94 10.04 -1.86 4.00
C THR A 94 8.62 -2.13 4.50
N LEU A 95 7.97 -3.18 3.98
CA LEU A 95 6.63 -3.60 4.41
C LEU A 95 6.59 -3.97 5.90
N THR A 96 7.63 -4.67 6.39
CA THR A 96 7.72 -5.06 7.80
C THR A 96 7.91 -3.86 8.72
N SER A 97 8.80 -2.93 8.35
CA SER A 97 8.99 -1.68 9.08
C SER A 97 7.71 -0.84 9.11
N TYR A 98 6.99 -0.76 7.98
CA TYR A 98 5.71 -0.07 7.89
C TYR A 98 4.64 -0.69 8.80
N ALA A 99 4.51 -2.02 8.81
CA ALA A 99 3.56 -2.71 9.69
C ALA A 99 3.90 -2.54 11.18
N ALA A 100 5.20 -2.59 11.53
CA ALA A 100 5.66 -2.33 12.89
C ALA A 100 5.35 -0.89 13.31
N PHE A 101 5.57 0.07 12.42
CA PHE A 101 5.26 1.48 12.64
C PHE A 101 3.75 1.70 12.90
N GLU A 102 2.86 1.16 12.05
CA GLU A 102 1.41 1.27 12.27
C GLU A 102 0.98 0.65 13.60
N LYS A 103 1.59 -0.47 14.00
CA LYS A 103 1.34 -1.09 15.30
C LYS A 103 1.75 -0.17 16.45
N SER A 104 2.89 0.51 16.34
CA SER A 104 3.36 1.49 17.31
C SER A 104 2.43 2.71 17.38
N LEU A 105 1.94 3.23 16.25
CA LEU A 105 0.97 4.32 16.23
C LEU A 105 -0.35 3.93 16.95
N LYS A 106 -0.85 2.71 16.70
CA LYS A 106 -2.02 2.17 17.43
C LYS A 106 -1.76 1.97 18.92
N ALA A 107 -0.50 1.81 19.34
CA ALA A 107 -0.15 1.80 20.76
C ALA A 107 -0.15 3.23 21.33
N CYS A 108 0.37 4.21 20.58
CA CYS A 108 0.32 5.63 20.94
C CYS A 108 -1.11 6.12 21.14
N SER A 109 -2.07 5.64 20.33
CA SER A 109 -3.47 6.05 20.43
C SER A 109 -4.13 5.76 21.78
N LYS A 110 -3.56 4.84 22.58
CA LYS A 110 -4.03 4.55 23.94
C LYS A 110 -3.58 5.58 24.97
N GLN A 111 -2.56 6.36 24.64
CA GLN A 111 -1.96 7.36 25.52
C GLN A 111 -2.33 8.80 25.12
N THR A 112 -2.89 8.99 23.93
CA THR A 112 -3.31 10.30 23.43
C THR A 112 -4.65 10.71 24.02
N LYS A 113 -4.71 11.90 24.62
CA LYS A 113 -5.97 12.55 25.02
C LYS A 113 -6.35 13.57 23.96
N ASN A 114 -7.32 13.25 23.10
CA ASN A 114 -7.80 14.03 21.94
C ASN A 114 -7.69 15.57 22.09
N PRO A 115 -6.59 16.20 21.65
CA PRO A 115 -6.54 17.64 21.54
C PRO A 115 -6.88 18.02 20.09
N LEU A 116 -7.89 18.86 19.90
CA LEU A 116 -8.11 19.50 18.60
C LEU A 116 -6.93 20.43 18.32
N LEU A 117 -6.08 20.06 17.36
CA LEU A 117 -4.87 20.78 16.98
C LEU A 117 -4.84 21.02 15.48
N SER A 118 -4.31 22.18 15.09
CA SER A 118 -4.02 22.48 13.68
C SER A 118 -2.54 22.24 13.43
N LEU A 119 -2.22 21.53 12.34
CA LEU A 119 -0.84 21.25 11.93
C LEU A 119 -0.59 21.89 10.57
N ILE A 120 0.32 22.86 10.54
CA ILE A 120 0.72 23.50 9.28
C ILE A 120 2.05 22.90 8.85
N VAL A 121 2.07 22.32 7.66
CA VAL A 121 3.27 21.75 7.04
C VAL A 121 3.76 22.70 5.94
N TYR A 122 5.03 23.06 5.95
CA TYR A 122 5.67 23.85 4.89
C TYR A 122 6.59 22.94 4.08
N CYS A 123 6.32 22.86 2.77
CA CYS A 123 7.07 22.07 1.79
C CYS A 123 7.04 22.80 0.44
N ASN A 124 8.19 22.96 -0.24
CA ASN A 124 8.23 23.60 -1.55
C ASN A 124 7.92 22.60 -2.67
N ASP A 125 8.30 21.33 -2.50
CA ASP A 125 7.97 20.29 -3.46
C ASP A 125 6.47 19.91 -3.38
N GLN A 126 5.72 20.29 -4.42
CA GLN A 126 4.28 20.04 -4.51
C GLN A 126 3.92 18.54 -4.49
N GLN A 127 4.75 17.67 -5.08
CA GLN A 127 4.47 16.23 -5.13
C GLN A 127 4.75 15.57 -3.79
N CYS A 128 5.93 15.86 -3.19
CA CYS A 128 6.25 15.38 -1.85
C CYS A 128 5.21 15.85 -0.83
N ARG A 129 4.74 17.09 -0.97
CA ARG A 129 3.66 17.67 -0.16
C ARG A 129 2.40 16.82 -0.13
N GLN A 130 1.86 16.45 -1.29
CA GLN A 130 0.58 15.72 -1.35
C GLN A 130 0.72 14.32 -0.76
N VAL A 131 1.81 13.62 -1.08
CA VAL A 131 2.10 12.28 -0.56
C VAL A 131 2.30 12.34 0.96
N PHE A 132 3.08 13.29 1.44
CA PHE A 132 3.34 13.47 2.87
C PHE A 132 2.06 13.82 3.63
N GLU A 133 1.25 14.77 3.14
CA GLU A 133 -0.02 15.19 3.74
C GLU A 133 -0.99 14.00 3.87
N TYR A 134 -1.15 13.22 2.81
CA TYR A 134 -2.00 12.03 2.79
C TYR A 134 -1.56 11.01 3.85
N HIS A 135 -0.28 10.63 3.84
CA HIS A 135 0.24 9.63 4.79
C HIS A 135 0.24 10.15 6.22
N LEU A 136 0.64 11.41 6.43
CA LEU A 136 0.68 12.01 7.76
C LEU A 136 -0.70 12.06 8.38
N ASN A 137 -1.73 12.48 7.63
CA ASN A 137 -3.10 12.50 8.13
C ASN A 137 -3.57 11.08 8.52
N ALA A 138 -3.35 10.08 7.64
CA ALA A 138 -3.69 8.70 7.95
C ALA A 138 -2.97 8.17 9.21
N HIS A 139 -1.69 8.47 9.38
CA HIS A 139 -0.90 8.03 10.53
C HIS A 139 -1.25 8.76 11.83
N LEU A 140 -1.52 10.06 11.79
CA LEU A 140 -2.01 10.80 12.96
C LEU A 140 -3.38 10.28 13.41
N LYS A 141 -4.27 9.96 12.46
CA LYS A 141 -5.55 9.33 12.75
C LYS A 141 -5.37 7.94 13.40
N LEU A 142 -4.44 7.13 12.91
CA LEU A 142 -4.09 5.85 13.54
C LEU A 142 -3.54 6.01 14.96
N ALA A 143 -2.84 7.12 15.22
CA ALA A 143 -2.37 7.50 16.55
C ALA A 143 -3.46 8.13 17.42
N GLY A 144 -4.73 8.13 17.00
CA GLY A 144 -5.84 8.69 17.79
C GLY A 144 -5.83 10.21 17.85
N ILE A 145 -5.28 10.88 16.84
CA ILE A 145 -5.23 12.33 16.75
C ILE A 145 -6.00 12.80 15.52
N GLU A 146 -7.03 13.60 15.74
CA GLU A 146 -7.74 14.32 14.68
C GLU A 146 -7.12 15.70 14.51
N VAL A 147 -6.38 15.88 13.43
CA VAL A 147 -5.67 17.11 13.10
C VAL A 147 -6.00 17.52 11.68
N GLU A 148 -6.28 18.82 11.51
CA GLU A 148 -6.32 19.43 10.19
C GLU A 148 -4.88 19.69 9.73
N VAL A 149 -4.39 18.86 8.81
CA VAL A 149 -3.09 19.07 8.18
C VAL A 149 -3.27 20.06 7.04
N ARG A 150 -2.78 21.28 7.21
CA ARG A 150 -2.76 22.29 6.15
C ARG A 150 -1.36 22.39 5.60
N THR A 151 -1.18 22.10 4.33
CA THR A 151 0.11 22.37 3.70
C THR A 151 0.11 23.78 3.09
N GLN A 152 1.22 24.51 3.19
CA GLN A 152 1.37 25.85 2.60
C GLN A 152 2.68 25.94 1.81
N ALA A 153 2.65 26.70 0.72
CA ALA A 153 3.87 27.12 0.05
C ALA A 153 4.60 28.12 0.96
N VAL A 154 5.93 28.22 0.85
CA VAL A 154 6.71 29.08 1.76
C VAL A 154 6.49 30.58 1.47
N ASP A 155 5.93 30.94 0.33
CA ASP A 155 5.78 32.34 -0.10
C ASP A 155 4.48 33.03 0.38
N CYS A 156 3.75 32.43 1.34
CA CYS A 156 2.49 32.99 1.85
C CYS A 156 2.75 34.14 2.85
N ASN A 157 2.31 35.35 2.52
CA ASN A 157 2.24 36.48 3.45
C ASN A 157 1.50 36.06 4.74
N SER A 158 2.15 36.21 5.89
CA SER A 158 1.79 35.67 7.21
C SER A 158 0.45 36.12 7.82
N LYS A 159 -0.37 36.89 7.09
CA LYS A 159 -1.53 37.61 7.65
C LYS A 159 -2.75 36.72 7.93
N ASP A 160 -2.81 35.51 7.39
CA ASP A 160 -4.01 34.66 7.47
C ASP A 160 -4.00 33.59 8.58
N ILE A 161 -2.93 33.47 9.36
CA ILE A 161 -2.91 32.56 10.52
C ILE A 161 -3.60 33.27 11.69
N LYS A 162 -4.93 33.29 11.68
CA LYS A 162 -5.74 33.74 12.82
C LYS A 162 -5.38 32.87 14.04
N ASN A 163 -5.29 33.50 15.22
CA ASN A 163 -4.88 32.92 16.51
C ASN A 163 -5.73 31.71 16.95
N GLU A 164 -5.59 30.56 16.28
CA GLU A 164 -6.09 29.28 16.79
C GLU A 164 -5.14 28.80 17.89
N LYS A 165 -5.72 28.42 19.03
CA LYS A 165 -5.01 28.35 20.32
C LYS A 165 -3.85 27.35 20.38
N LYS A 166 -3.68 26.46 19.40
CA LYS A 166 -2.53 25.54 19.32
C LYS A 166 -2.27 25.13 17.86
N THR A 167 -1.38 25.86 17.20
CA THR A 167 -0.90 25.52 15.85
C THR A 167 0.54 25.02 15.95
N ILE A 168 0.83 23.85 15.38
CA ILE A 168 2.21 23.36 15.23
C ILE A 168 2.65 23.62 13.79
N VAL A 169 3.89 24.10 13.64
CA VAL A 169 4.48 24.37 12.35
C VAL A 169 5.59 23.35 12.08
N VAL A 170 5.50 22.65 10.95
CA VAL A 170 6.48 21.66 10.52
C VAL A 170 7.15 22.19 9.26
N VAL A 171 8.49 22.25 9.26
CA VAL A 171 9.27 22.76 8.13
C VAL A 171 10.09 21.62 7.53
N LEU A 172 9.85 21.31 6.26
CA LEU A 172 10.50 20.20 5.55
C LEU A 172 11.83 20.57 4.87
N GLU A 173 12.17 21.86 4.76
CA GLU A 173 13.27 22.33 3.91
C GLU A 173 14.31 23.24 4.55
N LYS A 174 15.53 23.19 3.98
CA LYS A 174 16.76 23.65 4.62
C LYS A 174 17.02 25.15 4.54
N GLU A 175 16.51 25.82 3.50
CA GLU A 175 17.04 27.12 3.08
C GLU A 175 16.32 28.33 3.70
N LYS A 176 15.16 28.14 4.34
CA LYS A 176 14.34 29.25 4.88
C LYS A 176 13.96 29.10 6.37
N HIS A 177 14.60 28.20 7.12
CA HIS A 177 14.25 27.94 8.52
C HIS A 177 14.47 29.15 9.44
N GLU A 178 15.56 29.89 9.25
CA GLU A 178 15.92 31.00 10.15
C GLU A 178 14.94 32.17 10.09
N THR A 179 14.40 32.48 8.91
CA THR A 179 13.41 33.55 8.74
C THR A 179 12.06 33.16 9.36
N ILE A 180 11.60 31.93 9.14
CA ILE A 180 10.33 31.45 9.70
C ILE A 180 10.40 31.36 11.24
N ALA A 181 11.53 30.87 11.79
CA ALA A 181 11.69 30.72 13.24
C ALA A 181 11.75 32.08 13.96
N LYS A 182 12.45 33.07 13.39
CA LYS A 182 12.59 34.41 13.98
C LYS A 182 11.27 35.18 14.04
N GLU A 183 10.42 35.03 13.02
CA GLU A 183 9.12 35.72 12.98
C GLU A 183 8.05 35.08 13.88
N ARG A 184 8.28 33.85 14.35
CA ARG A 184 7.20 33.01 14.90
C ARG A 184 7.55 32.33 16.21
N THR A 185 8.03 33.10 17.19
CA THR A 185 8.31 32.62 18.56
C THR A 185 7.12 31.99 19.29
N LYS A 186 5.90 32.09 18.75
CA LYS A 186 4.68 31.51 19.32
C LYS A 186 4.38 30.06 18.90
N PHE A 187 5.03 29.52 17.86
CA PHE A 187 4.75 28.17 17.39
C PHE A 187 5.88 27.21 17.71
N SER A 188 5.54 25.94 17.99
CA SER A 188 6.52 24.87 17.97
C SER A 188 6.92 24.59 16.53
N CYS A 189 8.20 24.72 16.24
CA CYS A 189 8.79 24.34 14.96
C CYS A 189 9.40 22.94 15.08
N ILE A 190 9.18 22.09 14.08
CA ILE A 190 9.91 20.82 13.92
C ILE A 190 10.74 20.92 12.65
N ASP A 191 12.05 20.79 12.84
CA ASP A 191 13.03 20.77 11.77
C ASP A 191 13.25 19.33 11.29
N LEU A 192 12.85 19.04 10.06
CA LEU A 192 12.95 17.70 9.47
C LEU A 192 14.26 17.47 8.71
N ARG A 193 15.23 18.40 8.81
CA ARG A 193 16.55 18.27 8.18
C ARG A 193 17.38 17.13 8.76
N GLU A 194 17.31 16.94 10.08
CA GLU A 194 18.12 15.95 10.79
C GLU A 194 17.51 14.54 10.72
N GLN A 195 16.20 14.48 10.50
CA GLN A 195 15.42 13.25 10.48
C GLN A 195 15.40 12.68 9.06
N ARG A 196 16.25 11.69 8.77
CA ARG A 196 16.26 11.02 7.45
C ARG A 196 15.04 10.13 7.20
N ASN A 197 14.29 9.78 8.23
CA ASN A 197 13.28 8.74 8.16
C ASN A 197 11.91 9.26 8.60
N TYR A 198 10.94 9.07 7.71
CA TYR A 198 9.55 9.47 7.90
C TYR A 198 8.90 8.97 9.21
N TYR A 199 9.19 7.74 9.64
CA TYR A 199 8.59 7.17 10.83
C TYR A 199 8.96 7.96 12.09
N PHE A 200 10.23 8.35 12.22
CA PHE A 200 10.70 9.15 13.34
C PHE A 200 10.22 10.60 13.29
N VAL A 201 10.04 11.16 12.07
CA VAL A 201 9.37 12.45 11.88
C VAL A 201 7.97 12.44 12.47
N VAL A 202 7.18 11.40 12.20
CA VAL A 202 5.82 11.28 12.77
C VAL A 202 5.88 11.19 14.28
N PHE A 203 6.83 10.44 14.87
CA PHE A 203 6.97 10.38 16.33
C PHE A 203 7.34 11.72 16.96
N GLU A 204 8.21 12.51 16.33
CA GLU A 204 8.51 13.88 16.80
C GLU A 204 7.27 14.78 16.74
N ILE A 205 6.50 14.68 15.65
CA ILE A 205 5.21 15.39 15.54
C ILE A 205 4.28 14.98 16.69
N LEU A 206 4.16 13.68 16.97
CA LEU A 206 3.34 13.16 18.07
C LEU A 206 3.80 13.71 19.44
N LYS A 207 5.10 13.73 19.73
CA LYS A 207 5.64 14.28 20.98
C LYS A 207 5.29 15.76 21.16
N LYS A 208 5.29 16.55 20.08
CA LYS A 208 4.93 17.97 20.14
C LYS A 208 3.43 18.19 20.24
N LEU A 209 2.62 17.37 19.58
CA LEU A 209 1.15 17.43 19.65
C LEU A 209 0.64 17.00 21.03
N CYS A 210 1.28 16.00 21.64
CA CYS A 210 0.85 15.38 22.90
C CYS A 210 2.00 15.34 23.93
N PRO A 211 2.43 16.49 24.47
CA PRO A 211 3.58 16.56 25.38
C PRO A 211 3.36 15.84 26.73
N GLU A 212 2.10 15.60 27.12
CA GLU A 212 1.76 14.84 28.33
C GLU A 212 1.86 13.32 28.15
N ALA A 213 1.89 12.83 26.91
CA ALA A 213 1.90 11.40 26.62
C ALA A 213 3.34 10.85 26.62
N ASN A 214 3.53 9.67 27.21
CA ASN A 214 4.85 9.03 27.32
C ASN A 214 5.10 8.03 26.17
N PHE A 215 5.48 8.55 25.01
CA PHE A 215 5.78 7.72 23.84
C PHE A 215 7.15 7.05 23.85
N GLU A 216 8.03 7.35 24.82
CA GLU A 216 9.45 6.97 24.74
C GLU A 216 9.64 5.45 24.66
N GLN A 217 8.87 4.68 25.43
CA GLN A 217 8.95 3.23 25.38
C GLN A 217 8.52 2.68 24.01
N ILE A 218 7.42 3.19 23.45
CA ILE A 218 6.89 2.74 22.16
C ILE A 218 7.88 3.06 21.03
N ILE A 219 8.49 4.25 21.07
CA ILE A 219 9.47 4.71 20.10
C ILE A 219 10.75 3.88 20.21
N LEU A 220 11.21 3.58 21.42
CA LEU A 220 12.38 2.75 21.65
C LEU A 220 12.16 1.32 21.14
N GLU A 221 10.99 0.72 21.40
CA GLU A 221 10.63 -0.59 20.87
C GLU A 221 10.58 -0.61 19.34
N PHE A 222 9.96 0.41 18.72
CA PHE A 222 9.96 0.55 17.27
C PHE A 222 11.38 0.70 16.71
N LYS A 223 12.20 1.56 17.31
CA LYS A 223 13.58 1.82 16.88
C LYS A 223 14.42 0.54 16.85
N LYS A 224 14.32 -0.29 17.90
CA LYS A 224 14.99 -1.60 17.94
C LYS A 224 14.59 -2.50 16.78
N ILE A 225 13.28 -2.57 16.48
CA ILE A 225 12.77 -3.36 15.35
C ILE A 225 13.30 -2.80 14.03
N PHE A 226 13.23 -1.47 13.86
CA PHE A 226 13.66 -0.80 12.64
C PHE A 226 15.16 -0.99 12.37
N GLU A 227 16.02 -0.81 13.38
CA GLU A 227 17.48 -1.02 13.28
C GLU A 227 17.82 -2.47 12.95
N THR A 228 17.14 -3.44 13.58
CA THR A 228 17.32 -4.87 13.27
C THR A 228 17.02 -5.18 11.79
N MET A 229 15.99 -4.54 11.23
CA MET A 229 15.62 -4.70 9.82
C MET A 229 16.62 -3.99 8.89
N GLU A 230 17.12 -2.81 9.28
CA GLU A 230 18.12 -2.06 8.52
C GLU A 230 19.48 -2.77 8.48
N GLU A 231 19.91 -3.38 9.58
CA GLU A 231 21.10 -4.23 9.64
C GLU A 231 20.98 -5.44 8.70
N SER A 232 19.78 -6.05 8.66
CA SER A 232 19.47 -7.15 7.75
C SER A 232 19.51 -6.76 6.27
N CYS A 233 19.36 -5.46 5.97
CA CYS A 233 19.58 -4.87 4.64
C CYS A 233 21.07 -4.69 4.34
N LYS A 234 21.87 -4.20 5.29
CA LYS A 234 23.30 -3.88 5.09
C LYS A 234 24.18 -5.10 4.82
N ILE A 235 23.78 -6.27 5.30
CA ILE A 235 24.50 -7.53 5.06
C ILE A 235 24.36 -7.98 3.58
N LEU A 236 23.53 -7.31 2.78
CA LEU A 236 23.42 -7.63 1.36
C LEU A 236 24.66 -7.16 0.58
N PRO A 237 25.23 -8.01 -0.28
CA PRO A 237 26.37 -7.64 -1.09
C PRO A 237 25.99 -6.46 -1.99
N ALA A 238 26.68 -5.32 -1.81
CA ALA A 238 26.45 -4.06 -2.52
C ALA A 238 26.58 -4.18 -4.06
N GLN A 239 27.07 -5.31 -4.56
CA GLN A 239 27.32 -5.57 -5.98
C GLN A 239 26.05 -5.75 -6.81
N SER A 240 24.90 -6.15 -6.23
CA SER A 240 23.66 -6.33 -7.01
C SER A 240 22.90 -5.02 -7.28
N ILE A 241 22.98 -4.06 -6.35
CA ILE A 241 22.19 -2.81 -6.42
C ILE A 241 22.83 -1.80 -7.40
N LEU A 242 24.17 -1.77 -7.49
CA LEU A 242 24.89 -0.82 -8.35
C LEU A 242 24.66 -1.12 -9.84
N HIS A 243 24.56 -2.40 -10.23
CA HIS A 243 24.37 -2.80 -11.62
C HIS A 243 22.94 -2.51 -12.12
N GLU A 244 21.94 -2.54 -11.22
CA GLU A 244 20.54 -2.31 -11.58
C GLU A 244 20.26 -0.84 -11.91
N SER A 245 20.84 0.11 -11.15
CA SER A 245 20.76 1.55 -11.48
C SER A 245 21.44 1.93 -12.82
N THR A 246 22.34 1.08 -13.31
CA THR A 246 23.01 1.25 -14.61
C THR A 246 22.16 0.67 -15.74
N LEU A 247 21.46 -0.44 -15.51
CA LEU A 247 20.47 -1.00 -16.45
C LEU A 247 19.22 -0.13 -16.58
N GLU A 248 18.82 0.55 -15.49
CA GLU A 248 17.73 1.53 -15.48
C GLU A 248 17.99 2.68 -16.46
N LYS A 249 19.24 3.16 -16.54
CA LYS A 249 19.62 4.17 -17.55
C LYS A 249 19.55 3.66 -18.98
N ILE A 250 19.68 2.35 -19.19
CA ILE A 250 19.65 1.71 -20.52
C ILE A 250 18.20 1.43 -20.96
N GLN A 251 17.31 1.00 -20.06
CA GLN A 251 15.88 0.84 -20.39
C GLN A 251 15.16 2.19 -20.53
N ILE A 252 15.53 3.21 -19.76
CA ILE A 252 14.99 4.58 -19.90
C ILE A 252 15.43 5.24 -21.22
N HIS A 253 16.50 4.76 -21.88
CA HIS A 253 16.93 5.31 -23.16
C HIS A 253 16.17 4.78 -24.37
N HIS A 254 15.47 3.64 -24.26
CA HIS A 254 14.70 3.06 -25.37
C HIS A 254 13.22 3.48 -25.38
N GLU A 255 12.79 4.30 -24.41
CA GLU A 255 11.42 4.83 -24.27
C GLU A 255 11.41 6.38 -24.15
N LYS A 256 12.45 7.05 -24.68
CA LYS A 256 12.61 8.51 -24.65
C LYS A 256 12.22 9.23 -25.96
N ALA A 257 11.31 8.63 -26.72
CA ALA A 257 10.54 9.32 -27.75
C ALA A 257 9.05 9.13 -27.43
N ASN A 258 8.42 10.16 -26.87
CA ASN A 258 7.00 10.21 -26.45
C ASN A 258 6.57 9.32 -25.28
N GLY A 259 6.89 9.74 -24.05
CA GLY A 259 6.48 9.00 -22.85
C GLY A 259 6.50 9.78 -21.53
N LYS A 260 6.03 11.02 -21.47
CA LYS A 260 5.55 11.59 -20.20
C LYS A 260 4.19 10.95 -19.89
N MET A 261 4.14 9.69 -19.46
CA MET A 261 2.87 8.98 -19.29
C MET A 261 2.80 8.10 -18.04
N THR A 262 1.86 8.47 -17.16
CA THR A 262 1.02 7.59 -16.30
C THR A 262 1.45 7.10 -14.91
N ILE A 263 2.19 7.91 -14.14
CA ILE A 263 2.04 7.84 -12.66
C ILE A 263 1.37 9.11 -12.13
N GLY A 264 1.66 10.28 -12.70
CA GLY A 264 0.95 11.53 -12.38
C GLY A 264 -0.52 11.58 -12.81
N LEU A 265 -0.95 10.74 -13.76
CA LEU A 265 -2.33 10.78 -14.29
C LEU A 265 -3.36 10.20 -13.32
N PHE A 266 -3.05 9.16 -12.54
CA PHE A 266 -4.05 8.58 -11.63
C PHE A 266 -4.29 9.44 -10.37
N THR A 267 -3.25 10.10 -9.87
CA THR A 267 -3.40 11.06 -8.75
C THR A 267 -4.00 12.38 -9.23
N GLN A 268 -3.71 12.85 -10.46
CA GLN A 268 -4.36 14.05 -11.02
C GLN A 268 -5.84 13.84 -11.39
N ILE A 269 -6.24 12.67 -11.90
CA ILE A 269 -7.63 12.42 -12.31
C ILE A 269 -8.59 12.35 -11.11
N PHE A 270 -8.16 11.82 -9.95
CA PHE A 270 -9.05 11.66 -8.80
C PHE A 270 -8.96 12.76 -7.73
N PHE A 271 -7.85 13.50 -7.63
CA PHE A 271 -7.62 14.40 -6.50
C PHE A 271 -7.51 15.90 -6.86
N GLY A 272 -7.61 16.27 -8.16
CA GLY A 272 -7.53 17.67 -8.63
C GLY A 272 -8.85 18.33 -9.03
N LEU A 273 -9.97 17.58 -9.03
CA LEU A 273 -11.28 18.08 -9.45
C LEU A 273 -11.87 18.99 -8.36
N ARG A 274 -12.30 20.20 -8.73
CA ARG A 274 -13.06 21.06 -7.79
C ARG A 274 -14.35 20.33 -7.41
N LYS A 275 -14.93 20.66 -6.25
CA LYS A 275 -16.19 20.04 -5.78
C LYS A 275 -17.30 20.05 -6.86
N GLU A 276 -17.27 21.02 -7.77
CA GLU A 276 -18.20 21.15 -8.90
C GLU A 276 -17.98 20.09 -9.98
N ASP A 277 -16.72 19.71 -10.27
CA ASP A 277 -16.41 18.72 -11.30
C ASP A 277 -16.68 17.28 -10.83
N PHE A 278 -16.70 17.04 -9.51
CA PHE A 278 -17.08 15.75 -8.92
C PHE A 278 -18.52 15.37 -9.28
N TYR A 279 -19.40 16.36 -9.42
CA TYR A 279 -20.80 16.14 -9.79
C TYR A 279 -20.91 15.61 -11.23
N ILE A 280 -20.08 16.14 -12.15
CA ILE A 280 -20.05 15.70 -13.56
C ILE A 280 -19.59 14.25 -13.65
N VAL A 281 -18.52 13.89 -12.93
CA VAL A 281 -18.01 12.52 -12.89
C VAL A 281 -19.04 11.56 -12.27
N ALA A 282 -19.71 11.96 -11.19
CA ALA A 282 -20.77 11.16 -10.57
C ALA A 282 -21.95 10.91 -11.52
N VAL A 283 -22.40 11.93 -12.27
CA VAL A 283 -23.47 11.80 -13.27
C VAL A 283 -23.07 10.86 -14.41
N LEU A 284 -21.82 10.95 -14.88
CA LEU A 284 -21.28 10.04 -15.90
C LEU A 284 -21.26 8.58 -15.42
N PHE A 285 -20.84 8.34 -14.17
CA PHE A 285 -20.85 7.00 -13.58
C PHE A 285 -22.26 6.44 -13.42
N ILE A 286 -23.21 7.26 -12.96
CA ILE A 286 -24.63 6.86 -12.86
C ILE A 286 -25.19 6.53 -14.25
N GLY A 287 -24.87 7.33 -15.26
CA GLY A 287 -25.26 7.07 -16.64
C GLY A 287 -24.72 5.75 -17.19
N LEU A 288 -23.43 5.48 -16.99
CA LEU A 288 -22.80 4.23 -17.42
C LEU A 288 -23.35 3.01 -16.67
N ALA A 289 -23.61 3.14 -15.37
CA ALA A 289 -24.25 2.08 -14.58
C ALA A 289 -25.69 1.79 -15.06
N GLY A 290 -26.46 2.84 -15.39
CA GLY A 290 -27.80 2.71 -15.96
C GLY A 290 -27.80 1.96 -17.30
N ILE A 291 -26.87 2.28 -18.19
CA ILE A 291 -26.68 1.56 -19.47
C ILE A 291 -26.35 0.08 -19.21
N GLY A 292 -25.48 -0.20 -18.24
CA GLY A 292 -25.15 -1.56 -17.83
C GLY A 292 -26.38 -2.36 -17.38
N ILE A 293 -27.23 -1.79 -16.53
CA ILE A 293 -28.45 -2.45 -16.06
C ILE A 293 -29.42 -2.72 -17.21
N LEU A 294 -29.60 -1.78 -18.15
CA LEU A 294 -30.47 -1.96 -19.32
C LEU A 294 -29.97 -3.10 -20.22
N THR A 295 -28.66 -3.20 -20.45
CA THR A 295 -28.09 -4.30 -21.26
C THR A 295 -28.25 -5.66 -20.58
N LEU A 296 -28.16 -5.73 -19.24
CA LEU A 296 -28.40 -6.96 -18.49
C LEU A 296 -29.87 -7.40 -18.52
N GLN A 297 -30.82 -6.45 -18.42
CA GLN A 297 -32.25 -6.76 -18.54
C GLN A 297 -32.59 -7.32 -19.92
N LYS A 298 -32.08 -6.71 -20.98
CA LYS A 298 -32.27 -7.18 -22.36
C LYS A 298 -31.70 -8.58 -22.60
N THR A 299 -30.60 -8.91 -21.94
CA THR A 299 -29.99 -10.25 -22.02
C THR A 299 -30.84 -11.31 -21.31
N LYS A 300 -31.45 -10.96 -20.16
CA LYS A 300 -32.33 -11.87 -19.41
C LYS A 300 -33.60 -12.24 -20.17
N GLU A 301 -34.18 -11.28 -20.88
CA GLU A 301 -35.37 -11.48 -21.71
C GLU A 301 -35.08 -12.43 -22.89
N ASN A 302 -33.91 -12.28 -23.53
CA ASN A 302 -33.49 -13.17 -24.62
C ASN A 302 -33.29 -14.62 -24.16
N ASN A 303 -32.75 -14.82 -22.95
CA ASN A 303 -32.55 -16.15 -22.38
C ASN A 303 -33.86 -16.83 -21.97
N GLN A 304 -34.88 -16.09 -21.52
CA GLN A 304 -36.20 -16.66 -21.23
C GLN A 304 -36.91 -17.15 -22.50
N ASN A 305 -36.78 -16.43 -23.60
CA ASN A 305 -37.34 -16.84 -24.89
C ASN A 305 -36.67 -18.11 -25.43
N GLN A 306 -35.36 -18.28 -25.24
CA GLN A 306 -34.67 -19.53 -25.60
C GLN A 306 -35.10 -20.71 -24.72
N LEU A 307 -35.30 -20.50 -23.41
CA LEU A 307 -35.73 -21.58 -22.51
C LEU A 307 -37.15 -22.07 -22.83
N GLN A 308 -38.06 -21.18 -23.25
CA GLN A 308 -39.39 -21.57 -23.72
C GLN A 308 -39.35 -22.34 -25.05
N GLN A 309 -38.41 -22.05 -25.95
CA GLN A 309 -38.22 -22.84 -27.17
C GLN A 309 -37.69 -24.25 -26.89
N VAL A 310 -36.83 -24.43 -25.87
CA VAL A 310 -36.31 -25.76 -25.49
C VAL A 310 -37.39 -26.61 -24.82
N LEU A 311 -38.31 -26.01 -24.06
CA LEU A 311 -39.41 -26.71 -23.39
C LEU A 311 -40.54 -27.18 -24.32
N GLN A 312 -40.55 -26.77 -25.59
CA GLN A 312 -41.52 -27.24 -26.60
C GLN A 312 -41.01 -28.40 -27.46
N GLN A 313 -39.84 -28.98 -27.16
CA GLN A 313 -39.41 -30.19 -27.87
C GLN A 313 -40.21 -31.42 -27.40
N PRO A 314 -40.81 -32.19 -28.32
CA PRO A 314 -41.57 -33.39 -27.99
C PRO A 314 -40.64 -34.49 -27.44
N SER A 315 -41.07 -35.10 -26.34
CA SER A 315 -40.34 -36.10 -25.56
C SER A 315 -39.88 -37.30 -26.38
N ILE A 316 -38.57 -37.40 -26.61
CA ILE A 316 -37.91 -38.63 -27.08
C ILE A 316 -37.62 -39.52 -25.87
N GLN A 317 -37.97 -40.81 -26.01
CA GLN A 317 -37.94 -41.89 -25.03
C GLN A 317 -36.69 -41.92 -24.14
N GLN A 318 -36.90 -41.89 -22.82
CA GLN A 318 -35.89 -42.16 -21.81
C GLN A 318 -35.59 -43.67 -21.74
N SER A 319 -34.38 -44.05 -22.14
CA SER A 319 -33.81 -45.37 -21.84
C SER A 319 -33.33 -45.40 -20.39
N ALA A 320 -33.83 -46.36 -19.62
CA ALA A 320 -33.48 -46.60 -18.23
C ALA A 320 -31.98 -46.92 -18.05
N ILE A 321 -31.27 -46.03 -17.36
CA ILE A 321 -29.88 -46.28 -16.92
C ILE A 321 -29.97 -46.98 -15.55
N ARG A 322 -29.62 -48.28 -15.54
CA ARG A 322 -29.40 -49.06 -14.31
C ARG A 322 -28.04 -48.72 -13.72
N SER A 323 -28.03 -48.35 -12.44
CA SER A 323 -26.83 -48.07 -11.65
C SER A 323 -26.47 -49.29 -10.81
N ASP A 324 -25.74 -50.25 -11.39
CA ASP A 324 -25.12 -51.34 -10.64
C ASP A 324 -23.67 -50.95 -10.29
N LEU A 325 -23.47 -50.34 -9.11
CA LEU A 325 -22.14 -50.08 -8.55
C LEU A 325 -21.82 -51.18 -7.52
N VAL A 326 -20.90 -52.08 -7.86
CA VAL A 326 -20.42 -53.14 -6.96
C VAL A 326 -19.46 -52.52 -5.94
N ILE A 327 -19.82 -52.61 -4.66
CA ILE A 327 -18.95 -52.25 -3.54
C ILE A 327 -18.17 -53.52 -3.14
N PRO A 328 -16.82 -53.53 -3.19
CA PRO A 328 -16.04 -54.67 -2.70
C PRO A 328 -16.01 -54.69 -1.17
N GLU A 329 -16.39 -55.83 -0.62
CA GLU A 329 -16.52 -56.14 0.80
C GLU A 329 -15.28 -56.91 1.30
N GLU A 330 -14.08 -56.32 1.31
CA GLU A 330 -12.98 -56.93 2.06
C GLU A 330 -12.13 -55.90 2.80
N SER A 331 -12.13 -56.04 4.13
CA SER A 331 -11.33 -55.29 5.09
C SER A 331 -9.98 -55.99 5.26
N ALA A 332 -9.01 -55.65 4.42
CA ALA A 332 -7.63 -56.13 4.60
C ALA A 332 -6.97 -55.40 5.79
N LEU A 333 -7.16 -55.92 7.00
CA LEU A 333 -6.41 -55.55 8.19
C LEU A 333 -4.98 -56.09 8.07
N LEU A 334 -4.03 -55.20 7.80
CA LEU A 334 -2.60 -55.49 7.90
C LEU A 334 -2.22 -55.67 9.37
N SER A 335 -1.88 -56.90 9.76
CA SER A 335 -1.15 -57.20 10.99
C SER A 335 0.28 -56.65 10.87
N ARG A 336 0.65 -55.76 11.81
CA ARG A 336 2.05 -55.40 12.04
C ARG A 336 2.62 -56.33 13.10
N SER A 337 3.63 -57.11 12.71
CA SER A 337 4.58 -57.78 13.61
C SER A 337 5.83 -56.93 13.78
#